data_AF-A0A8K0D193-F1
#
_entry.id   AF-A0A8K0D193-F1
#
_cell.length_a   1.000
_cell.length_b   1.000
_cell.length_c   1.000
_cell.angle_alpha   90.00
_cell.angle_beta   90.00
_cell.angle_gamma   90.00
#
_symmetry.space_group_name_H-M   'P 1'
#
loop_
_entity.id
_entity.type
_entity.pdbx_description
1 polymer ?
#
loop_
_entity_poly.entity_id
_entity_poly.type
_entity_poly.pdbx_seq_one_letter_code
_entity_poly.pdbx_strand_id
1 'polypeptide(L)'
;MRSLFSGFYGEVGFTYQRLLNYKDTEPTRFTEIRKGIFFDNNVYCKRIILSIDTLLLEANQRAKERNMTAVVYVVGIGLKVWKISPHQAALFLDASAKRIQTLGSKKSLDHISDVIFAYFSPNATSGGRKNGDFMSIPEHSNGGIKIHIIEREPHTKLTGELEGKLLVVSYPWDGNALPGNEFWAGSLSGSRDPAAASSTQVSELHNPHINPKVRAENLRIATPNGVLSLTEYCKIAKRV
;
A
#
# COMPACT_ATOMS: atom_id res chain seq x y z
N MET A 1 -9.07 16.72 17.51
CA MET A 1 -8.83 16.01 16.23
C MET A 1 -7.42 16.27 15.67
N ARG A 2 -6.90 17.52 15.66
CA ARG A 2 -5.57 17.88 15.10
C ARG A 2 -4.40 17.07 15.69
N SER A 3 -4.44 16.75 16.99
CA SER A 3 -3.38 16.00 17.68
C SER A 3 -3.51 14.48 17.58
N LEU A 4 -4.70 13.94 17.30
CA LEU A 4 -4.94 12.50 17.33
C LEU A 4 -4.15 11.79 16.22
N PHE A 5 -4.31 12.24 14.97
CA PHE A 5 -3.63 11.62 13.83
C PHE A 5 -2.13 11.92 13.82
N SER A 6 -1.72 13.16 14.15
CA SER A 6 -0.29 13.47 14.27
C SER A 6 0.36 12.59 15.34
N GLY A 7 -0.26 12.43 16.51
CA GLY A 7 0.22 11.53 17.57
C GLY A 7 0.30 10.07 17.12
N PHE A 8 -0.70 9.57 16.39
CA PHE A 8 -0.66 8.21 15.81
C PHE A 8 0.54 7.99 14.90
N TYR A 9 0.91 8.99 14.09
CA TYR A 9 2.10 8.92 13.23
C TYR A 9 3.41 9.25 13.97
N GLY A 10 3.38 9.50 15.28
CA GLY A 10 4.55 9.96 16.04
C GLY A 10 5.05 11.33 15.60
N GLU A 11 4.14 12.19 15.17
CA GLU A 11 4.42 13.53 14.63
C GLU A 11 3.79 14.62 15.49
N VAL A 12 4.38 15.82 15.45
CA VAL A 12 3.77 17.00 16.07
C VAL A 12 2.71 17.61 15.14
N GLY A 13 1.60 18.05 15.72
CA GLY A 13 0.60 18.84 14.98
C GLY A 13 1.14 20.25 14.71
N PHE A 14 1.25 20.63 13.43
CA PHE A 14 1.69 21.98 13.06
C PHE A 14 0.51 22.95 12.96
N THR A 15 0.68 24.13 13.55
CA THR A 15 -0.03 25.34 13.11
C THR A 15 0.72 25.93 11.92
N TYR A 16 0.05 26.77 11.13
CA TYR A 16 0.71 27.44 9.99
C TYR A 16 1.95 28.23 10.41
N GLN A 17 1.85 29.01 11.49
CA GLN A 17 2.98 29.78 12.01
C GLN A 17 4.14 28.89 12.45
N ARG A 18 3.85 27.77 13.13
CA ARG A 18 4.88 26.82 13.56
C ARG A 18 5.57 26.17 12.36
N LEU A 19 4.81 25.86 11.31
CA LEU A 19 5.37 25.33 10.06
C LEU A 19 6.33 26.33 9.42
N LEU A 20 5.96 27.61 9.32
CA LEU A 20 6.83 28.64 8.71
C LEU A 20 8.18 28.75 9.42
N ASN A 21 8.21 28.59 10.74
CA ASN A 21 9.45 28.63 11.52
C ASN A 21 10.28 27.34 11.41
N TYR A 22 9.69 26.24 10.95
CA TYR A 22 10.30 24.90 10.98
C TYR A 22 10.62 24.35 9.58
N LYS A 23 9.95 24.81 8.53
CA LYS A 23 10.10 24.27 7.17
C LYS A 23 11.55 24.30 6.66
N ASP A 24 12.32 25.29 7.09
CA ASP A 24 13.71 25.47 6.64
C ASP A 24 14.70 24.56 7.39
N THR A 25 14.29 23.96 8.52
CA THR A 25 15.11 22.95 9.23
C THR A 25 14.95 21.55 8.63
N GLU A 26 13.84 21.28 7.93
CA GLU A 26 13.56 20.01 7.25
C GLU A 26 13.09 20.26 5.79
N PRO A 27 14.01 20.62 4.88
CA PRO A 27 13.67 21.12 3.55
C PRO A 27 12.93 20.10 2.66
N THR A 28 13.00 18.81 2.98
CA THR A 28 12.32 17.74 2.23
C THR A 28 10.95 17.37 2.80
N ARG A 29 10.61 17.83 4.01
CA ARG A 29 9.36 17.48 4.68
C ARG A 29 8.18 18.26 4.09
N PHE A 30 8.36 19.55 3.85
CA PHE A 30 7.28 20.41 3.37
C PHE A 30 7.50 20.81 1.93
N THR A 31 6.50 20.56 1.09
CA THR A 31 6.50 21.05 -0.29
C THR A 31 5.42 22.11 -0.44
N GLU A 32 5.81 23.31 -0.86
CA GLU A 32 4.84 24.34 -1.20
C GLU A 32 4.16 23.97 -2.53
N ILE A 33 2.88 23.65 -2.48
CA ILE A 33 2.11 23.21 -3.66
C ILE A 33 1.37 24.38 -4.33
N ARG A 34 1.10 25.44 -3.56
CA ARG A 34 0.57 26.73 -3.99
C ARG A 34 1.05 27.76 -2.97
N LYS A 35 1.03 29.05 -3.33
CA LYS A 35 1.45 30.15 -2.44
C LYS A 35 0.79 30.02 -1.05
N GLY A 36 1.60 29.78 -0.02
CA GLY A 36 1.14 29.62 1.37
C GLY A 36 0.41 28.32 1.69
N ILE A 37 0.42 27.33 0.78
CA ILE A 37 -0.14 25.99 0.99
C ILE A 37 0.99 24.97 0.93
N PHE A 38 1.27 24.37 2.08
CA PHE A 38 2.34 23.39 2.24
C PHE A 38 1.76 21.98 2.42
N PHE A 39 2.35 21.04 1.70
CA PHE A 39 2.08 19.62 1.82
C PHE A 39 3.14 18.98 2.71
N ASP A 40 2.73 18.20 3.72
CA ASP A 40 3.65 17.45 4.59
C ASP A 40 3.92 16.06 3.99
N ASN A 41 5.04 15.95 3.29
CA ASN A 41 5.52 14.74 2.63
C ASN A 41 5.71 13.59 3.63
N ASN A 42 6.17 13.90 4.83
CA ASN A 42 6.46 12.90 5.85
C ASN A 42 5.17 12.27 6.39
N VAL A 43 4.18 13.08 6.77
CA VAL A 43 2.87 12.57 7.23
C VAL A 43 2.15 11.81 6.11
N TYR A 44 2.24 12.27 4.86
CA TYR A 44 1.72 11.54 3.71
C TYR A 44 2.37 10.16 3.55
N CYS A 45 3.71 10.10 3.55
CA CYS A 45 4.42 8.82 3.45
C CYS A 45 4.06 7.90 4.61
N LYS A 46 4.02 8.39 5.86
CA LYS A 46 3.62 7.60 7.03
C LYS A 46 2.22 7.00 6.93
N ARG A 47 1.28 7.71 6.28
CA ARG A 47 -0.06 7.18 5.98
C ARG A 47 -0.01 6.03 4.98
N ILE A 48 0.70 6.23 3.88
CA ILE A 48 0.77 5.27 2.77
C ILE A 48 1.47 3.98 3.19
N ILE A 49 2.57 4.07 3.93
CA ILE A 49 3.37 2.89 4.27
C ILE A 49 2.62 1.87 5.11
N LEU A 50 1.59 2.26 5.87
CA LEU A 50 0.78 1.31 6.64
C LEU A 50 -0.02 0.38 5.71
N SER A 51 -0.61 0.94 4.65
CA SER A 51 -1.33 0.15 3.64
C SER A 51 -0.37 -0.72 2.83
N ILE A 52 0.81 -0.19 2.49
CA ILE A 52 1.83 -0.93 1.73
C ILE A 52 2.41 -2.08 2.57
N ASP A 53 2.79 -1.83 3.81
CA ASP A 53 3.31 -2.87 4.71
C ASP A 53 2.27 -3.98 4.90
N THR A 54 1.01 -3.60 5.16
CA THR A 54 -0.08 -4.56 5.30
C THR A 54 -0.25 -5.40 4.04
N LEU A 55 -0.31 -4.78 2.87
CA LEU A 55 -0.44 -5.47 1.58
C LEU A 55 0.72 -6.45 1.34
N LEU A 56 1.96 -6.01 1.54
CA LEU A 56 3.15 -6.82 1.29
C LEU A 56 3.23 -8.03 2.24
N LEU A 57 3.04 -7.80 3.54
CA LEU A 57 3.10 -8.86 4.54
C LEU A 57 1.97 -9.89 4.36
N GLU A 58 0.77 -9.43 4.02
CA GLU A 58 -0.38 -10.28 3.78
C GLU A 58 -0.21 -11.10 2.49
N ALA A 59 0.26 -10.47 1.40
CA ALA A 59 0.57 -11.16 0.15
C ALA A 59 1.66 -12.23 0.33
N ASN A 60 2.73 -11.89 1.07
CA ASN A 60 3.80 -12.82 1.40
C ASN A 60 3.26 -14.04 2.16
N GLN A 61 2.43 -13.81 3.19
CA GLN A 61 1.84 -14.89 3.97
C GLN A 61 0.93 -15.79 3.11
N ARG A 62 0.07 -15.21 2.27
CA ARG A 62 -0.79 -15.99 1.36
C ARG A 62 0.01 -16.84 0.37
N ALA A 63 1.09 -16.29 -0.18
CA ALA A 63 1.96 -17.02 -1.09
C ALA A 63 2.69 -18.17 -0.39
N LYS A 64 3.20 -17.92 0.82
CA LYS A 64 3.80 -18.95 1.68
C LYS A 64 2.86 -20.11 1.96
N GLU A 65 1.62 -19.83 2.35
CA GLU A 65 0.60 -20.86 2.64
C GLU A 65 0.25 -21.72 1.43
N ARG A 66 0.45 -21.20 0.22
CA ARG A 66 0.22 -21.91 -1.04
C ARG A 66 1.47 -22.53 -1.64
N ASN A 67 2.63 -22.40 -0.96
CA ASN A 67 3.94 -22.80 -1.49
C ASN A 67 4.23 -22.18 -2.88
N MET A 68 3.89 -20.90 -3.04
CA MET A 68 4.09 -20.10 -4.26
C MET A 68 4.93 -18.85 -3.94
N THR A 69 5.30 -18.10 -4.98
CA THR A 69 5.68 -16.68 -4.83
C THR A 69 4.57 -15.78 -5.33
N ALA A 70 4.49 -14.56 -4.78
CA ALA A 70 3.50 -13.56 -5.15
C ALA A 70 4.03 -12.56 -6.18
N VAL A 71 3.14 -12.18 -7.09
CA VAL A 71 3.20 -10.94 -7.85
C VAL A 71 2.22 -9.96 -7.20
N VAL A 72 2.75 -8.92 -6.55
CA VAL A 72 1.93 -7.93 -5.84
C VAL A 72 1.62 -6.77 -6.78
N TYR A 73 0.35 -6.60 -7.11
CA TYR A 73 -0.16 -5.55 -7.97
C TYR A 73 -0.63 -4.35 -7.13
N VAL A 74 0.11 -3.25 -7.24
CA VAL A 74 -0.03 -2.03 -6.46
C VAL A 74 -0.56 -0.90 -7.34
N VAL A 75 -1.76 -0.41 -7.01
CA VAL A 75 -2.31 0.82 -7.61
C VAL A 75 -2.06 2.01 -6.71
N GLY A 76 -2.01 3.21 -7.31
CA GLY A 76 -1.92 4.45 -6.54
C GLY A 76 -3.15 4.68 -5.65
N ILE A 77 -2.98 4.56 -4.34
CA ILE A 77 -4.04 4.83 -3.35
C ILE A 77 -4.16 6.35 -3.15
N GLY A 78 -5.34 6.91 -3.42
CA GLY A 78 -5.57 8.35 -3.29
C GLY A 78 -4.83 9.23 -4.31
N LEU A 79 -4.32 8.65 -5.41
CA LEU A 79 -3.51 9.36 -6.41
C LEU A 79 -4.27 9.81 -7.67
N LYS A 80 -5.58 9.61 -7.69
CA LYS A 80 -6.48 10.09 -8.75
C LYS A 80 -7.20 11.36 -8.27
N VAL A 81 -8.52 11.33 -8.12
CA VAL A 81 -9.33 12.51 -7.73
C VAL A 81 -8.95 13.09 -6.36
N TRP A 82 -8.35 12.27 -5.48
CA TRP A 82 -7.87 12.68 -4.16
C TRP A 82 -6.47 13.33 -4.15
N LYS A 83 -5.77 13.33 -5.30
CA LYS A 83 -4.44 13.92 -5.42
C LYS A 83 -4.55 15.44 -5.52
N ILE A 84 -3.77 16.14 -4.71
CA ILE A 84 -3.71 17.61 -4.71
C ILE A 84 -2.43 18.16 -5.35
N SER A 85 -1.40 17.32 -5.52
CA SER A 85 -0.16 17.69 -6.21
C SER A 85 0.47 16.50 -6.96
N PRO A 86 1.05 16.71 -8.17
CA PRO A 86 1.69 15.65 -8.94
C PRO A 86 2.82 14.89 -8.21
N HIS A 87 3.58 15.57 -7.33
CA HIS A 87 4.72 14.95 -6.64
C HIS A 87 4.31 13.79 -5.71
N GLN A 88 3.04 13.70 -5.30
CA GLN A 88 2.53 12.63 -4.43
C GLN A 88 2.74 11.24 -5.05
N ALA A 89 2.73 11.13 -6.38
CA ALA A 89 2.99 9.87 -7.07
C ALA A 89 4.44 9.39 -6.86
N ALA A 90 5.42 10.29 -6.95
CA ALA A 90 6.81 9.97 -6.67
C ALA A 90 7.02 9.60 -5.19
N LEU A 91 6.43 10.36 -4.26
CA LEU A 91 6.47 10.04 -2.83
C LEU A 91 5.88 8.65 -2.54
N PHE A 92 4.78 8.29 -3.19
CA PHE A 92 4.16 6.98 -3.03
C PHE A 92 5.09 5.84 -3.49
N LEU A 93 5.69 5.97 -4.66
CA LEU A 93 6.61 4.97 -5.21
C LEU A 93 7.87 4.85 -4.34
N ASP A 94 8.48 5.97 -3.98
CA ASP A 94 9.68 5.99 -3.13
C ASP A 94 9.42 5.46 -1.72
N ALA A 95 8.29 5.81 -1.12
CA ALA A 95 7.88 5.25 0.16
C ALA A 95 7.69 3.73 0.05
N SER A 96 7.04 3.26 -1.02
CA SER A 96 6.83 1.84 -1.26
C SER A 96 8.17 1.09 -1.42
N ALA A 97 9.10 1.62 -2.22
CA ALA A 97 10.44 1.03 -2.38
C ALA A 97 11.19 0.92 -1.05
N LYS A 98 11.16 1.97 -0.23
CA LYS A 98 11.77 1.95 1.11
C LYS A 98 11.17 0.85 1.98
N ARG A 99 9.87 0.61 1.89
CA ARG A 99 9.19 -0.47 2.64
C ARG A 99 9.53 -1.85 2.13
N ILE A 100 9.55 -2.05 0.81
CA ILE A 100 10.00 -3.31 0.20
C ILE A 100 11.40 -3.66 0.69
N GLN A 101 12.34 -2.71 0.65
CA GLN A 101 13.69 -2.94 1.14
C GLN A 101 13.74 -3.20 2.66
N THR A 102 13.02 -2.39 3.46
CA THR A 102 13.03 -2.52 4.92
C THR A 102 12.44 -3.85 5.41
N LEU A 103 11.32 -4.29 4.82
CA LEU A 103 10.68 -5.55 5.16
C LEU A 103 11.43 -6.75 4.56
N GLY A 104 11.97 -6.59 3.35
CA GLY A 104 12.81 -7.57 2.69
C GLY A 104 14.05 -7.93 3.51
N SER A 105 14.80 -6.93 4.00
CA SER A 105 15.97 -7.15 4.84
C SER A 105 15.65 -7.76 6.23
N LYS A 106 14.36 -7.82 6.60
CA LYS A 106 13.88 -8.54 7.79
C LYS A 106 13.40 -9.96 7.49
N LYS A 107 13.62 -10.46 6.26
CA LYS A 107 13.11 -11.75 5.77
C LYS A 107 11.58 -11.87 5.77
N SER A 108 10.88 -10.73 5.77
CA SER A 108 9.43 -10.71 5.86
C SER A 108 8.72 -10.81 4.51
N LEU A 109 9.48 -10.76 3.40
CA LEU A 109 8.94 -10.73 2.02
C LEU A 109 9.46 -11.88 1.14
N ASP A 110 9.97 -12.96 1.73
CA ASP A 110 10.68 -14.04 1.02
C ASP A 110 9.86 -14.76 -0.06
N HIS A 111 8.54 -14.67 0.03
CA HIS A 111 7.59 -15.24 -0.92
C HIS A 111 7.04 -14.18 -1.89
N ILE A 112 7.67 -13.02 -2.05
CA ILE A 112 7.34 -12.04 -3.09
C ILE A 112 8.42 -12.09 -4.15
N SER A 113 8.05 -12.34 -5.41
CA SER A 113 9.00 -12.32 -6.53
C SER A 113 8.95 -11.00 -7.29
N ASP A 114 7.77 -10.40 -7.39
CA ASP A 114 7.54 -9.22 -8.22
C ASP A 114 6.58 -8.23 -7.54
N VAL A 115 6.84 -6.94 -7.76
CA VAL A 115 5.90 -5.85 -7.43
C VAL A 115 5.60 -5.06 -8.68
N ILE A 116 4.32 -4.97 -9.04
CA ILE A 116 3.82 -4.18 -10.17
C ILE A 116 3.22 -2.89 -9.64
N PHE A 117 3.84 -1.75 -9.91
CA PHE A 117 3.23 -0.44 -9.74
C PHE A 117 2.43 -0.08 -10.99
N ALA A 118 1.12 -0.24 -10.91
CA ALA A 118 0.25 -0.12 -12.06
C ALA A 118 -0.30 1.30 -12.26
N TYR A 119 -0.39 1.72 -13.53
CA TYR A 119 -0.90 3.05 -13.95
C TYR A 119 -0.12 4.23 -13.38
N PHE A 120 1.19 4.05 -13.22
CA PHE A 120 2.15 5.11 -13.05
C PHE A 120 2.81 5.43 -14.39
N SER A 121 3.40 6.62 -14.50
CA SER A 121 4.15 7.00 -15.71
C SER A 121 5.23 5.96 -16.01
N PRO A 122 5.42 5.54 -17.29
CA PRO A 122 6.52 4.65 -17.67
C PRO A 122 7.92 5.20 -17.34
N ASN A 123 8.03 6.53 -17.21
CA ASN A 123 9.28 7.22 -16.84
C ASN A 123 9.43 7.40 -15.32
N ALA A 124 8.45 6.98 -14.52
CA ALA A 124 8.56 7.05 -13.07
C ALA A 124 9.62 6.07 -12.55
N THR A 125 10.12 6.35 -11.35
CA THR A 125 11.01 5.46 -10.62
C THR A 125 10.44 5.16 -9.24
N SER A 126 10.83 4.01 -8.69
CA SER A 126 10.48 3.57 -7.34
C SER A 126 11.76 3.36 -6.55
N GLY A 127 12.12 4.35 -5.73
CA GLY A 127 13.41 4.38 -5.04
C GLY A 127 14.59 4.39 -6.01
N GLY A 128 14.47 5.10 -7.14
CA GLY A 128 15.48 5.14 -8.20
C GLY A 128 15.47 3.97 -9.20
N ARG A 129 14.63 2.94 -8.97
CA ARG A 129 14.47 1.81 -9.92
C ARG A 129 13.44 2.13 -11.00
N LYS A 130 13.76 1.79 -12.25
CA LYS A 130 12.88 1.87 -13.43
C LYS A 130 12.10 0.56 -13.62
N ASN A 131 11.19 0.56 -14.58
CA ASN A 131 10.50 -0.66 -15.00
C ASN A 131 11.48 -1.76 -15.43
N GLY A 132 11.32 -2.96 -14.89
CA GLY A 132 12.13 -4.13 -15.18
C GLY A 132 13.37 -4.27 -14.27
N ASP A 133 13.69 -3.26 -13.47
CA ASP A 133 14.85 -3.32 -12.58
C ASP A 133 14.65 -4.34 -11.46
N PHE A 134 15.76 -4.95 -11.06
CA PHE A 134 15.81 -5.87 -9.93
C PHE A 134 16.25 -5.15 -8.66
N MET A 135 15.44 -5.23 -7.60
CA MET A 135 15.78 -4.71 -6.28
C MET A 135 16.47 -5.80 -5.48
N SER A 136 17.81 -5.76 -5.43
CA SER A 136 18.59 -6.71 -4.62
C SER A 136 18.31 -6.55 -3.12
N ILE A 137 18.04 -7.68 -2.47
CA ILE A 137 17.79 -7.80 -1.04
C ILE A 137 18.58 -9.04 -0.58
N PRO A 138 19.75 -8.86 0.06
CA PRO A 138 20.66 -9.97 0.38
C PRO A 138 20.01 -11.09 1.21
N GLU A 139 19.06 -10.73 2.08
CA GLU A 139 18.38 -11.67 2.97
C GLU A 139 17.22 -12.43 2.30
N HIS A 140 16.89 -12.10 1.04
CA HIS A 140 15.81 -12.71 0.28
C HIS A 140 16.29 -13.98 -0.45
N SER A 141 15.54 -15.06 -0.38
CA SER A 141 15.89 -16.38 -0.95
C SER A 141 16.13 -16.35 -2.45
N ASN A 142 15.46 -15.45 -3.18
CA ASN A 142 15.68 -15.23 -4.62
C ASN A 142 16.64 -14.07 -4.93
N GLY A 143 17.37 -13.56 -3.94
CA GLY A 143 18.31 -12.44 -4.05
C GLY A 143 17.67 -11.04 -4.14
N GLY A 144 16.35 -10.95 -4.29
CA GLY A 144 15.64 -9.68 -4.42
C GLY A 144 14.24 -9.82 -5.04
N ILE A 145 13.67 -8.66 -5.40
CA ILE A 145 12.32 -8.51 -5.95
C ILE A 145 12.39 -7.71 -7.25
N LYS A 146 11.72 -8.18 -8.32
CA LYS A 146 11.64 -7.46 -9.60
C LYS A 146 10.57 -6.37 -9.54
N ILE A 147 10.91 -5.18 -10.00
CA ILE A 147 10.02 -4.01 -9.98
C ILE A 147 9.48 -3.76 -11.39
N HIS A 148 8.17 -3.68 -11.51
CA HIS A 148 7.48 -3.31 -12.75
C HIS A 148 6.74 -1.99 -12.55
N ILE A 149 6.85 -1.09 -13.52
CA ILE A 149 6.10 0.18 -13.56
C ILE A 149 5.44 0.24 -14.92
N ILE A 150 4.21 -0.24 -15.00
CA ILE A 150 3.52 -0.52 -16.26
C ILE A 150 2.03 -0.17 -16.17
N GLU A 151 1.41 0.05 -17.33
CA GLU A 151 -0.04 0.02 -17.43
C GLU A 151 -0.49 -1.43 -17.67
N ARG A 152 -1.29 -1.94 -16.75
CA ARG A 152 -1.76 -3.33 -16.77
C ARG A 152 -3.08 -3.43 -16.04
N GLU A 153 -4.04 -4.15 -16.60
CA GLU A 153 -5.30 -4.43 -15.91
C GLU A 153 -5.08 -5.34 -14.68
N PRO A 154 -5.80 -5.12 -13.56
CA PRO A 154 -5.53 -5.76 -12.27
C PRO A 154 -5.59 -7.28 -12.32
N HIS A 155 -6.60 -7.84 -12.99
CA HIS A 155 -6.90 -9.28 -12.98
C HIS A 155 -6.44 -10.03 -14.23
N THR A 156 -5.62 -9.40 -15.08
CA THR A 156 -5.04 -10.09 -16.24
C THR A 156 -4.32 -11.35 -15.78
N LYS A 157 -4.46 -12.45 -16.52
CA LYS A 157 -3.74 -13.70 -16.25
C LYS A 157 -2.23 -13.44 -16.28
N LEU A 158 -1.49 -14.01 -15.34
CA LEU A 158 -0.04 -14.00 -15.37
C LEU A 158 0.46 -15.02 -16.42
N THR A 159 1.39 -14.59 -17.27
CA THR A 159 1.95 -15.37 -18.38
C THR A 159 3.47 -15.21 -18.40
N GLY A 160 4.17 -16.08 -19.14
CA GLY A 160 5.64 -16.01 -19.29
C GLY A 160 6.36 -16.19 -17.95
N GLU A 161 7.33 -15.33 -17.64
CA GLU A 161 8.11 -15.37 -16.39
C GLU A 161 7.26 -15.19 -15.11
N LEU A 162 6.01 -14.73 -15.25
CA LEU A 162 5.10 -14.56 -14.12
C LEU A 162 4.11 -15.72 -13.96
N GLU A 163 4.05 -16.65 -14.91
CA GLU A 163 3.11 -17.77 -14.89
C GLU A 163 3.31 -18.66 -13.66
N GLY A 164 2.20 -19.17 -13.11
CA GLY A 164 2.22 -20.03 -11.92
C GLY A 164 2.49 -19.29 -10.60
N LYS A 165 2.62 -17.96 -10.58
CA LYS A 165 2.72 -17.15 -9.35
C LYS A 165 1.36 -16.74 -8.81
N LEU A 166 1.29 -16.42 -7.52
CA LEU A 166 0.07 -15.90 -6.89
C LEU A 166 -0.09 -14.40 -7.18
N LEU A 167 -1.10 -14.04 -7.94
CA LEU A 167 -1.44 -12.63 -8.16
C LEU A 167 -2.19 -12.07 -6.95
N VAL A 168 -1.65 -11.03 -6.31
CA VAL A 168 -2.31 -10.30 -5.22
C VAL A 168 -2.57 -8.87 -5.66
N VAL A 169 -3.84 -8.49 -5.75
CA VAL A 169 -4.27 -7.20 -6.30
C VAL A 169 -4.74 -6.27 -5.19
N SER A 170 -4.18 -5.07 -5.17
CA SER A 170 -4.73 -3.95 -4.39
C SER A 170 -5.73 -3.14 -5.21
N TYR A 171 -6.71 -2.56 -4.53
CA TYR A 171 -7.65 -1.58 -5.09
C TYR A 171 -7.77 -0.40 -4.11
N PRO A 172 -7.96 0.84 -4.60
CA PRO A 172 -8.23 1.97 -3.72
C PRO A 172 -9.64 1.82 -3.14
N TRP A 173 -9.85 2.31 -1.93
CA TRP A 173 -11.16 2.30 -1.28
C TRP A 173 -11.34 3.54 -0.41
N ASP A 174 -12.56 4.05 -0.36
CA ASP A 174 -12.92 5.19 0.49
C ASP A 174 -13.40 4.72 1.86
N GLY A 175 -12.77 5.23 2.93
CA GLY A 175 -12.97 4.73 4.30
C GLY A 175 -14.36 4.93 4.90
N ASN A 176 -15.26 5.65 4.22
CA ASN A 176 -16.65 5.87 4.64
C ASN A 176 -17.67 5.22 3.69
N ALA A 177 -17.24 4.28 2.84
CA ALA A 177 -18.11 3.56 1.92
C ALA A 177 -18.01 2.04 2.16
N LEU A 178 -19.02 1.27 1.76
CA LEU A 178 -18.86 -0.18 1.59
C LEU A 178 -17.92 -0.46 0.41
N PRO A 179 -17.24 -1.63 0.36
CA PRO A 179 -16.42 -2.01 -0.78
C PRO A 179 -17.23 -1.91 -2.07
N GLY A 180 -16.66 -1.26 -3.08
CA GLY A 180 -17.33 -0.95 -4.35
C GLY A 180 -17.81 0.49 -4.49
N ASN A 181 -17.98 1.23 -3.38
CA ASN A 181 -18.38 2.65 -3.35
C ASN A 181 -19.44 3.02 -4.42
N GLU A 182 -19.05 3.66 -5.53
CA GLU A 182 -19.95 4.08 -6.61
C GLU A 182 -20.75 2.92 -7.26
N PHE A 183 -20.27 1.69 -7.11
CA PHE A 183 -20.99 0.46 -7.47
C PHE A 183 -22.40 0.42 -6.86
N TRP A 184 -22.53 0.79 -5.59
CA TRP A 184 -23.80 0.78 -4.87
C TRP A 184 -24.78 1.86 -5.37
N ALA A 185 -24.26 2.90 -6.03
CA ALA A 185 -25.04 3.94 -6.69
C ALA A 185 -25.35 3.61 -8.17
N GLY A 186 -25.00 2.41 -8.65
CA GLY A 186 -25.16 2.02 -10.05
C GLY A 186 -24.16 2.67 -11.02
N SER A 187 -23.17 3.40 -10.50
CA SER A 187 -22.13 4.03 -11.32
C SER A 187 -20.98 3.04 -11.52
N LEU A 188 -21.11 2.20 -12.55
CA LEU A 188 -20.17 1.12 -12.85
C LEU A 188 -18.90 1.57 -13.59
N SER A 189 -18.88 2.81 -14.08
CA SER A 189 -17.79 3.39 -14.85
C SER A 189 -17.30 4.68 -14.19
N GLY A 190 -16.01 4.77 -13.85
CA GLY A 190 -15.41 6.04 -13.43
C GLY A 190 -14.32 5.94 -12.36
N SER A 191 -14.33 4.87 -11.56
CA SER A 191 -13.32 4.63 -10.53
C SER A 191 -12.89 3.17 -10.51
N ARG A 192 -11.91 2.85 -9.66
CA ARG A 192 -11.46 1.46 -9.47
C ARG A 192 -12.35 0.70 -8.50
N ASP A 193 -13.21 1.38 -7.74
CA ASP A 193 -14.11 0.74 -6.79
C ASP A 193 -15.17 -0.14 -7.49
N PRO A 194 -15.93 0.35 -8.50
CA PRO A 194 -16.81 -0.50 -9.30
C PRO A 194 -16.06 -1.54 -10.12
N ALA A 195 -14.84 -1.24 -10.57
CA ALA A 195 -14.02 -2.22 -11.28
C ALA A 195 -13.68 -3.41 -10.37
N ALA A 196 -13.26 -3.16 -9.13
CA ALA A 196 -13.00 -4.20 -8.14
C ALA A 196 -14.28 -4.96 -7.76
N ALA A 197 -15.39 -4.25 -7.54
CA ALA A 197 -16.70 -4.86 -7.27
C ALA A 197 -17.18 -5.77 -8.42
N SER A 198 -16.98 -5.35 -9.67
CA SER A 198 -17.50 -6.09 -10.84
C SER A 198 -16.61 -7.26 -11.26
N SER A 199 -15.34 -7.27 -10.87
CA SER A 199 -14.36 -8.30 -11.25
C SER A 199 -13.99 -9.26 -10.12
N THR A 200 -14.53 -9.04 -8.92
CA THR A 200 -14.27 -9.85 -7.72
C THR A 200 -15.54 -10.00 -6.90
N GLN A 201 -15.47 -10.70 -5.76
CA GLN A 201 -16.56 -10.79 -4.78
C GLN A 201 -16.36 -9.83 -3.60
N VAL A 202 -15.60 -8.75 -3.77
CA VAL A 202 -15.22 -7.88 -2.65
C VAL A 202 -16.43 -7.18 -2.01
N SER A 203 -17.45 -6.87 -2.81
CA SER A 203 -18.70 -6.23 -2.35
C SER A 203 -19.52 -7.13 -1.42
N GLU A 204 -19.41 -8.44 -1.54
CA GLU A 204 -20.05 -9.41 -0.66
C GLU A 204 -19.13 -9.83 0.48
N LEU A 205 -17.88 -10.17 0.16
CA LEU A 205 -16.92 -10.74 1.11
C LEU A 205 -16.48 -9.73 2.18
N HIS A 206 -16.39 -8.44 1.85
CA HIS A 206 -15.96 -7.40 2.78
C HIS A 206 -17.15 -6.56 3.30
N ASN A 207 -18.39 -6.97 3.05
CA ASN A 207 -19.58 -6.26 3.52
C ASN A 207 -20.15 -6.94 4.78
N PRO A 208 -20.15 -6.24 5.95
CA PRO A 208 -20.63 -6.81 7.20
C PRO A 208 -22.13 -7.09 7.23
N HIS A 209 -22.92 -6.51 6.31
CA HIS A 209 -24.34 -6.82 6.18
C HIS A 209 -24.62 -8.12 5.43
N ILE A 210 -23.65 -8.62 4.65
CA ILE A 210 -23.77 -9.84 3.83
C ILE A 210 -22.92 -10.97 4.42
N ASN A 211 -21.65 -10.69 4.74
CA ASN A 211 -20.72 -11.66 5.26
C ASN A 211 -20.55 -11.52 6.78
N PRO A 212 -21.14 -12.41 7.59
CA PRO A 212 -21.01 -12.36 9.05
C PRO A 212 -19.58 -12.65 9.55
N LYS A 213 -18.67 -13.08 8.65
CA LYS A 213 -17.24 -13.22 8.99
C LYS A 213 -16.52 -11.88 9.06
N VAL A 214 -17.09 -10.77 8.56
CA VAL A 214 -16.52 -9.42 8.73
C VAL A 214 -16.89 -8.93 10.13
N ARG A 215 -16.13 -9.40 11.12
CA ARG A 215 -16.34 -9.12 12.55
C ARG A 215 -15.03 -9.12 13.32
N ALA A 216 -15.03 -8.53 14.51
CA ALA A 216 -13.83 -8.33 15.32
C ALA A 216 -13.09 -9.64 15.64
N GLU A 217 -13.79 -10.75 15.83
CA GLU A 217 -13.19 -12.06 16.14
C GLU A 217 -12.33 -12.60 14.99
N ASN A 218 -12.58 -12.16 13.77
CA ASN A 218 -11.82 -12.55 12.59
C ASN A 218 -10.74 -11.53 12.20
N LEU A 219 -10.55 -10.48 13.01
CA LEU A 219 -9.48 -9.50 12.79
C LEU A 219 -8.12 -10.19 12.77
N ARG A 220 -7.35 -9.87 11.73
CA ARG A 220 -5.97 -10.33 11.57
C ARG A 220 -4.99 -9.16 11.60
N ILE A 221 -3.82 -9.40 12.18
CA ILE A 221 -2.73 -8.44 12.31
C ILE A 221 -1.58 -8.90 11.42
N ALA A 222 -1.24 -8.10 10.41
CA ALA A 222 -0.06 -8.33 9.58
C ALA A 222 1.20 -7.96 10.39
N THR A 223 2.13 -8.91 10.51
CA THR A 223 3.41 -8.72 11.22
C THR A 223 4.57 -9.17 10.34
N PRO A 224 5.82 -8.74 10.64
CA PRO A 224 7.01 -9.23 9.96
C PRO A 224 7.16 -10.77 9.92
N ASN A 225 6.50 -11.48 10.85
CA ASN A 225 6.59 -12.93 11.00
C ASN A 225 5.35 -13.68 10.48
N GLY A 226 4.40 -12.97 9.86
CA GLY A 226 3.17 -13.54 9.32
C GLY A 226 1.90 -12.80 9.77
N VAL A 227 0.75 -13.32 9.37
CA VAL A 227 -0.57 -12.75 9.66
C VAL A 227 -1.20 -13.53 10.82
N LEU A 228 -1.45 -12.85 11.93
CA LEU A 228 -1.87 -13.46 13.19
C LEU A 228 -3.31 -13.09 13.53
N SER A 229 -4.02 -13.90 14.30
CA SER A 229 -5.21 -13.43 15.02
C SER A 229 -4.86 -12.34 16.03
N LEU A 230 -5.84 -11.51 16.40
CA LEU A 230 -5.68 -10.53 17.47
C LEU A 230 -5.19 -11.19 18.78
N THR A 231 -5.76 -12.35 19.13
CA THR A 231 -5.38 -13.11 20.33
C THR A 231 -3.92 -13.54 20.31
N GLU A 232 -3.43 -14.08 19.19
CA GLU A 232 -2.02 -14.47 19.04
C GLU A 232 -1.09 -13.26 19.12
N TYR A 233 -1.44 -12.18 18.43
CA TYR A 233 -0.66 -10.94 18.48
C TYR A 233 -0.53 -10.39 19.90
N CYS A 234 -1.63 -10.31 20.65
CA CYS A 234 -1.61 -9.82 22.04
C CYS A 234 -0.74 -10.68 22.97
N LYS A 235 -0.64 -12.00 22.74
CA LYS A 235 0.24 -12.88 23.53
C LYS A 235 1.72 -12.57 23.29
N ILE A 236 2.09 -12.16 22.08
CA ILE A 236 3.45 -11.81 21.71
C ILE A 236 3.78 -10.39 22.19
N ALA A 237 2.87 -9.43 21.96
CA ALA A 237 3.09 -8.03 22.31
C ALA A 237 3.26 -7.78 23.82
N LYS A 238 2.60 -8.57 24.68
CA LYS A 238 2.74 -8.48 26.14
C LYS A 238 4.07 -9.02 26.69
N ARG A 239 4.87 -9.70 25.85
CA ARG A 239 6.19 -10.24 26.23
C ARG A 239 7.33 -9.26 25.91
N VAL A 240 7.02 -8.12 25.31
CA VAL A 240 7.93 -7.01 25.00
C VAL A 240 7.70 -5.90 26.02
#